data_AF-A0A842NM94-F1
#
_entry.id   AF-A0A842NM94-F1
#
_cell.length_a   1.000
_cell.length_b   1.000
_cell.length_c   1.000
_cell.angle_alpha   90.00
_cell.angle_beta   90.00
_cell.angle_gamma   90.00
#
_symmetry.space_group_name_H-M   'P 1'
#
loop_
_entity.id
_entity.type
_entity.pdbx_description
1 polymer ?
#
loop_
_entity_poly.entity_id
_entity_poly.type
_entity_poly.pdbx_seq_one_letter_code
_entity_poly.pdbx_strand_id
1 'polypeptide(L)'
;MDCISWSILNGDQVGATVHLIDSGIDSGPIVCQETVDYLECSNLGEVRVKVMKKCAELVIKSLIGLEFGSLKPMPQDSSLGINHSALPPEKLILVEKIIANHR
;
A
#
# COMPACT_ATOMS: atom_id res chain seq x y z
N MET A 1 1.79 -10.59 6.17
CA MET A 1 2.58 -9.87 5.15
C MET A 1 2.40 -8.39 5.43
N ASP A 2 3.47 -7.63 5.63
CA ASP A 2 3.41 -6.22 6.08
C ASP A 2 4.13 -5.33 5.06
N CYS A 3 3.43 -4.97 3.99
CA CYS A 3 3.97 -4.14 2.91
C CYS A 3 4.31 -2.72 3.38
N ILE A 4 3.53 -2.16 4.32
CA ILE A 4 3.76 -0.81 4.86
C ILE A 4 5.16 -0.73 5.49
N SER A 5 5.50 -1.67 6.36
CA SER A 5 6.80 -1.67 7.04
C SER A 5 7.97 -1.89 6.08
N TRP A 6 7.81 -2.74 5.07
CA TRP A 6 8.84 -2.93 4.04
C TRP A 6 9.06 -1.67 3.21
N SER A 7 7.97 -1.00 2.78
CA SER A 7 8.08 0.25 2.03
C SER A 7 8.83 1.33 2.82
N ILE A 8 8.47 1.52 4.10
CA ILE A 8 9.17 2.49 4.97
C ILE A 8 10.65 2.14 5.12
N LEU A 9 10.96 0.86 5.35
CA LEU A 9 12.34 0.41 5.53
C LEU A 9 13.21 0.63 4.28
N ASN A 10 12.64 0.47 3.09
CA ASN A 10 13.32 0.65 1.82
C ASN A 10 13.39 2.13 1.38
N GLY A 11 12.63 3.03 2.02
CA GLY A 11 12.46 4.40 1.56
C GLY A 11 11.50 4.53 0.37
N ASP A 12 10.66 3.52 0.13
CA ASP A 12 9.64 3.53 -0.91
C ASP A 12 8.41 4.35 -0.49
N GLN A 13 7.60 4.73 -1.48
CA GLN A 13 6.30 5.34 -1.22
C GLN A 13 5.36 4.33 -0.53
N VAL A 14 4.73 4.76 0.56
CA VAL A 14 3.62 4.03 1.18
C VAL A 14 2.34 4.40 0.44
N GLY A 15 1.46 3.44 0.20
CA GLY A 15 0.22 3.67 -0.51
C GLY A 15 -0.77 2.52 -0.38
N ALA A 16 -1.86 2.62 -1.13
CA ALA A 16 -2.87 1.59 -1.24
C ALA A 16 -3.30 1.41 -2.70
N THR A 17 -3.55 0.16 -3.09
CA THR A 17 -3.92 -0.23 -4.45
C THR A 17 -5.19 -1.06 -4.39
N VAL A 18 -6.14 -0.78 -5.28
CA VAL A 18 -7.25 -1.70 -5.58
C VAL A 18 -6.93 -2.39 -6.88
N HIS A 19 -6.91 -3.71 -6.86
CA HIS A 19 -6.74 -4.56 -8.04
C HIS A 19 -7.81 -5.65 -8.07
N LEU A 20 -8.03 -6.23 -9.26
CA LEU A 20 -8.88 -7.40 -9.39
C LEU A 20 -8.13 -8.65 -8.95
N ILE A 21 -8.85 -9.65 -8.43
CA ILE A 21 -8.26 -10.95 -8.08
C ILE A 21 -8.18 -11.81 -9.35
N ASP A 22 -7.04 -12.46 -9.54
CA ASP A 22 -6.83 -13.48 -10.57
C ASP A 22 -6.24 -14.76 -9.93
N SER A 23 -5.65 -15.64 -10.74
CA SER A 23 -5.06 -16.90 -10.25
C SER A 23 -3.71 -16.74 -9.54
N GLY A 24 -3.08 -15.58 -9.60
CA GLY A 24 -1.79 -15.32 -8.96
C GLY A 24 -1.92 -14.62 -7.61
N ILE A 25 -0.78 -14.28 -7.01
CA ILE A 25 -0.72 -13.55 -5.74
C ILE A 25 -0.52 -12.07 -6.07
N ASP A 26 -1.50 -11.24 -5.71
CA ASP A 26 -1.48 -9.78 -5.89
C ASP A 26 -1.17 -9.33 -7.34
N SER A 27 -1.49 -10.16 -8.35
CA SER A 27 -1.09 -9.97 -9.75
C SER A 27 -2.16 -9.40 -10.68
N GLY A 28 -3.42 -9.39 -10.25
CA GLY A 28 -4.50 -9.00 -11.16
C GLY A 28 -4.50 -7.51 -11.52
N PRO A 29 -5.27 -7.11 -12.56
CA PRO A 29 -5.28 -5.74 -13.07
C PRO A 29 -5.59 -4.67 -12.00
N ILE A 30 -4.82 -3.58 -12.00
CA ILE A 30 -5.00 -2.43 -11.09
C ILE A 30 -6.19 -1.59 -11.55
N VAL A 31 -7.10 -1.29 -10.63
CA VAL A 31 -8.25 -0.40 -10.83
C VAL A 31 -7.88 1.05 -10.51
N CYS A 32 -7.29 1.28 -9.35
CA CYS A 32 -6.73 2.56 -8.96
C CYS A 32 -5.73 2.40 -7.80
N GLN A 33 -4.84 3.38 -7.64
CA GLN A 33 -3.83 3.42 -6.59
C GLN A 33 -3.66 4.86 -6.11
N GLU A 34 -3.39 5.04 -4.81
CA GLU A 34 -3.00 6.34 -4.24
C GLU A 34 -1.88 6.18 -3.22
N THR A 35 -0.98 7.17 -3.17
CA THR A 35 0.06 7.28 -2.16
C THR A 35 -0.51 7.84 -0.86
N VAL A 36 0.09 7.46 0.27
CA VAL A 36 -0.22 7.95 1.60
C VAL A 36 1.01 8.63 2.17
N ASP A 37 0.95 9.94 2.30
CA ASP A 37 1.94 10.69 3.07
C ASP A 37 1.78 10.34 4.55
N TYR A 38 2.83 9.91 5.21
CA TYR A 38 2.85 9.54 6.62
C TYR A 38 3.83 10.36 7.46
N LEU A 39 4.35 11.48 6.94
CA LEU A 39 5.31 12.34 7.65
C LEU A 39 4.77 12.89 8.97
N GLU A 40 3.45 13.13 9.05
CA GLU A 40 2.76 13.58 10.27
C GLU A 40 2.49 12.46 11.30
N CYS A 41 2.79 11.20 10.96
CA CYS A 41 2.55 10.06 11.85
C CYS A 41 3.71 9.89 12.85
N SER A 42 3.38 9.57 14.10
CA SER A 42 4.35 9.44 15.20
C SER A 42 4.82 8.01 15.44
N ASN A 43 4.14 7.01 14.89
CA ASN A 43 4.45 5.59 15.04
C ASN A 43 3.82 4.78 13.91
N LEU A 44 4.25 3.53 13.75
CA LEU A 44 3.74 2.62 12.72
C LEU A 44 2.23 2.36 12.83
N GLY A 45 1.67 2.39 14.04
CA GLY A 45 0.24 2.25 14.27
C GLY A 45 -0.58 3.34 13.58
N GLU A 46 -0.15 4.60 13.69
CA GLU A 46 -0.78 5.73 13.01
C GLU A 46 -0.66 5.63 11.48
N VAL A 47 0.50 5.22 10.97
CA VAL A 47 0.69 4.98 9.53
C VAL A 47 -0.31 3.93 9.04
N ARG A 48 -0.43 2.80 9.75
CA ARG A 48 -1.39 1.73 9.42
C ARG A 48 -2.83 2.23 9.43
N VAL A 49 -3.23 3.01 10.43
CA VAL A 49 -4.58 3.61 10.49
C VAL A 49 -4.82 4.53 9.28
N LYS A 50 -3.83 5.34 8.91
CA LYS A 50 -3.94 6.24 7.75
C LYS A 50 -4.06 5.47 6.44
N VAL A 51 -3.26 4.43 6.24
CA VAL A 51 -3.34 3.54 5.06
C VAL A 51 -4.68 2.81 5.02
N MET A 52 -5.17 2.26 6.13
CA MET A 52 -6.47 1.58 6.17
C MET A 52 -7.63 2.51 5.80
N LYS A 53 -7.61 3.77 6.24
CA LYS A 53 -8.60 4.77 5.82
C LYS A 53 -8.54 5.00 4.30
N LYS A 54 -7.33 5.13 3.73
CA LYS A 54 -7.14 5.26 2.29
C LYS A 54 -7.63 4.02 1.52
N CYS A 55 -7.40 2.81 2.03
CA CYS A 55 -7.95 1.60 1.43
C CYS A 55 -9.48 1.65 1.34
N ALA A 56 -10.16 2.05 2.43
CA ALA A 56 -11.62 2.15 2.43
C ALA A 56 -12.14 3.18 1.41
N GLU A 57 -11.50 4.35 1.33
CA GLU A 57 -11.80 5.38 0.33
C GLU A 57 -11.64 4.85 -1.09
N LEU A 58 -10.53 4.16 -1.38
CA LEU A 58 -10.24 3.64 -2.72
C LEU A 58 -11.19 2.52 -3.13
N VAL A 59 -11.62 1.67 -2.20
CA VAL A 59 -12.62 0.63 -2.50
C VAL A 59 -13.93 1.26 -2.96
N ILE A 60 -14.43 2.27 -2.24
CA ILE A 60 -15.67 2.97 -2.64
C ILE A 60 -15.49 3.65 -4.01
N LYS A 61 -14.38 4.37 -4.19
CA LYS A 61 -14.03 5.02 -5.48
C LYS A 61 -13.96 4.02 -6.63
N SER A 62 -13.39 2.84 -6.38
CA SER A 62 -13.27 1.76 -7.37
C SER A 62 -14.63 1.21 -7.75
N LEU A 63 -15.50 0.91 -6.78
CA LEU A 63 -16.84 0.38 -7.06
C LEU A 63 -17.66 1.35 -7.90
N ILE A 64 -17.69 2.64 -7.54
CA ILE A 64 -18.38 3.67 -8.31
C ILE A 64 -17.77 3.80 -9.71
N GLY A 65 -16.44 3.84 -9.80
CA GLY A 65 -15.76 4.02 -11.07
C GLY A 65 -15.92 2.85 -12.05
N LEU A 66 -16.00 1.62 -11.53
CA LEU A 66 -16.27 0.43 -12.31
C LEU A 66 -17.73 0.40 -12.78
N GLU A 67 -18.69 0.70 -11.90
CA GLU A 67 -20.12 0.71 -12.23
C GLU A 67 -20.44 1.71 -13.35
N PHE A 68 -19.89 2.92 -13.28
CA PHE A 68 -20.11 3.97 -14.28
C PHE A 68 -19.09 3.99 -15.42
N GLY A 69 -18.15 3.04 -15.45
CA GLY A 69 -17.14 2.89 -16.51
C GLY A 69 -16.09 4.02 -16.57
N SER A 70 -15.92 4.81 -15.51
CA SER A 70 -14.92 5.88 -15.42
C SER A 70 -13.54 5.38 -14.95
N LEU A 71 -13.47 4.19 -14.34
CA LEU A 71 -12.22 3.49 -14.05
C LEU A 71 -12.17 2.18 -14.84
N LYS A 72 -11.02 1.91 -15.46
CA LYS A 72 -10.79 0.67 -16.22
C LYS A 72 -9.59 -0.06 -15.62
N PRO A 73 -9.74 -1.35 -15.25
CA PRO A 73 -8.62 -2.14 -14.76
C PRO A 73 -7.50 -2.24 -15.81
N MET A 74 -6.26 -2.03 -15.41
CA MET A 74 -5.07 -2.10 -16.26
C MET A 74 -4.13 -3.23 -15.82
N PRO A 75 -3.60 -4.05 -16.73
CA PRO A 75 -2.61 -5.07 -16.38
C PRO A 75 -1.39 -4.48 -15.67
N GLN A 76 -0.87 -5.21 -14.69
CA GLN A 76 0.39 -4.86 -14.02
C GLN A 76 1.59 -5.18 -14.92
N ASP A 77 2.67 -4.40 -14.79
CA ASP A 77 3.98 -4.79 -15.34
C ASP A 77 4.68 -5.76 -14.38
N SER A 78 4.65 -7.04 -14.71
CA SER A 78 5.25 -8.10 -13.89
C SER A 78 6.76 -7.94 -13.66
N SER A 79 7.47 -7.16 -14.49
CA SER A 79 8.91 -6.91 -14.33
C SER A 79 9.23 -5.95 -13.18
N LEU A 80 8.24 -5.19 -12.70
CA LEU A 80 8.38 -4.23 -11.61
C LEU A 80 7.96 -4.82 -10.25
N GLY A 81 7.37 -6.02 -10.23
CA GLY A 81 6.85 -6.65 -9.02
C GLY A 81 7.97 -7.17 -8.11
N ILE A 82 7.98 -6.73 -6.85
CA ILE A 82 8.91 -7.22 -5.83
C ILE A 82 8.10 -7.84 -4.69
N ASN A 83 8.36 -9.11 -4.41
CA ASN A 83 7.72 -9.83 -3.31
C ASN A 83 8.65 -9.86 -2.09
N HIS A 84 8.10 -9.55 -0.93
CA HIS A 84 8.80 -9.64 0.34
C HIS A 84 8.16 -10.71 1.24
N SER A 85 8.99 -11.44 1.98
CA SER A 85 8.52 -12.31 3.06
C SER A 85 7.95 -11.50 4.21
N ALA A 86 7.41 -12.18 5.23
CA ALA A 86 7.11 -11.54 6.50
C ALA A 86 8.33 -10.75 7.00
N LEU A 87 8.09 -9.53 7.50
CA LEU A 87 9.14 -8.70 8.06
C LEU A 87 9.63 -9.34 9.38
N PRO A 88 10.95 -9.57 9.54
CA PRO A 88 11.49 -10.06 10.80
C PRO A 88 11.24 -9.08 11.97
N PRO A 89 10.90 -9.55 13.19
CA PRO A 89 10.57 -8.68 14.32
C PRO A 89 11.66 -7.64 14.66
N GLU A 90 12.92 -7.99 14.51
CA GLU A 90 14.06 -7.09 14.75
C GLU A 90 14.08 -5.87 13.83
N LYS A 91 13.48 -5.96 12.63
CA LYS A 91 13.40 -4.84 11.69
C LYS A 91 12.28 -3.86 12.02
N LEU A 92 11.26 -4.26 12.80
CA LEU A 92 10.19 -3.33 13.23
C LEU A 92 10.74 -2.16 14.04
N ILE A 93 11.76 -2.39 14.86
CA ILE A 93 12.42 -1.35 15.65
C ILE A 93 13.05 -0.29 14.73
N LEU A 94 13.59 -0.70 13.58
CA LEU A 94 14.16 0.23 12.60
C LEU A 94 13.07 1.05 11.91
N VAL A 95 11.95 0.43 11.57
CA VAL A 95 10.80 1.13 10.97
C VAL A 95 10.28 2.21 11.91
N GLU A 96 10.09 1.90 13.20
CA GLU A 96 9.65 2.90 14.19
C GLU A 96 10.65 4.05 14.34
N LYS A 97 11.96 3.75 14.29
CA LYS A 97 13.00 4.80 14.31
C LYS A 97 12.95 5.69 13.07
N ILE A 98 12.70 5.13 11.89
CA ILE A 98 12.58 5.91 10.65
C ILE A 98 11.42 6.90 10.77
N ILE A 99 10.24 6.43 11.21
CA ILE A 99 9.06 7.26 11.40
C ILE A 99 9.34 8.38 12.42
N ALA A 100 9.96 8.05 13.56
CA ALA A 100 10.27 9.03 14.60
C ALA A 100 11.29 10.11 14.16
N ASN A 101 12.17 9.80 13.20
CA ASN A 101 13.24 10.68 12.72
C ASN A 101 12.80 11.63 11.59
N HIS A 102 11.60 11.52 11.05
CA HIS A 102 11.06 12.44 10.04
C HIS A 102 10.57 13.78 10.62
N ARG A 103 10.95 14.11 11.86
CA ARG A 103 10.64 15.37 12.55
C ARG A 103 11.77 16.39 12.46
#